data_AF-A0A6D2JVE8-F1
#
_entry.id   AF-A0A6D2JVE8-F1
#
_cell.length_a   1.000
_cell.length_b   1.000
_cell.length_c   1.000
_cell.angle_alpha   90.00
_cell.angle_beta   90.00
_cell.angle_gamma   90.00
#
_symmetry.space_group_name_H-M   'P 1'
#
loop_
_entity.id
_entity.type
_entity.pdbx_description
1 polymer ?
#
loop_
_entity_poly.entity_id
_entity_poly.type
_entity_poly.pdbx_seq_one_letter_code
_entity_poly.pdbx_strand_id
1 'polypeptide(L)'
;MVAKHREVLESAKAKFEEKRVEGEKEGDQIELQSNIDLLTSLISGAINQEEELARLKGLEDEVAEAAKAAQVSDFSIGKFNLPVVSEDSVARMEIDPSTSIPVGLNPFGTNAEEKGSNEEEEKEDEEMTVED
;
A
#
# COMPACT_ATOMS: atom_id res chain seq x y z
N MET A 1 14.33 -0.10 14.88
CA MET A 1 14.29 0.73 13.64
C MET A 1 13.36 0.14 12.57
N VAL A 2 13.35 -1.19 12.38
CA VAL A 2 12.47 -1.89 11.41
C VAL A 2 10.96 -1.68 11.66
N ALA A 3 10.51 -1.68 12.93
CA ALA A 3 9.10 -1.45 13.28
C ALA A 3 8.55 -0.09 12.80
N LYS A 4 9.35 0.98 12.91
CA LYS A 4 8.97 2.33 12.45
C LYS A 4 8.83 2.42 10.92
N HIS A 5 9.67 1.69 10.17
CA HIS A 5 9.58 1.66 8.71
C HIS A 5 8.35 0.88 8.23
N ARG A 6 8.00 -0.21 8.92
CA ARG A 6 6.78 -0.98 8.64
C ARG A 6 5.53 -0.12 8.83
N GLU A 7 5.45 0.61 9.94
CA GLU A 7 4.32 1.51 10.23
C GLU A 7 4.12 2.58 9.14
N VAL A 8 5.22 3.17 8.66
CA VAL A 8 5.18 4.13 7.54
C VAL A 8 4.65 3.49 6.26
N LEU A 9 5.09 2.27 5.93
CA LEU A 9 4.62 1.56 4.73
C LEU A 9 3.13 1.19 4.81
N GLU A 10 2.65 0.72 5.96
CA GLU A 10 1.22 0.44 6.16
C GLU A 10 0.38 1.71 6.07
N SER A 11 0.86 2.82 6.64
CA SER A 11 0.20 4.13 6.50
C SER A 11 0.16 4.61 5.04
N ALA A 12 1.25 4.45 4.29
CA ALA A 12 1.30 4.80 2.88
C ALA A 12 0.32 3.96 2.04
N LYS A 13 0.24 2.65 2.31
CA LYS A 13 -0.70 1.73 1.67
C LYS A 13 -2.16 2.14 1.94
N ALA A 14 -2.50 2.43 3.19
CA ALA A 14 -3.84 2.89 3.56
C ALA A 14 -4.23 4.17 2.83
N LYS A 15 -3.34 5.18 2.81
CA LYS A 15 -3.56 6.44 2.09
C LYS A 15 -3.70 6.27 0.59
N PHE A 16 -2.96 5.33 -0.01
CA PHE A 16 -3.07 5.05 -1.44
C PHE A 16 -4.46 4.50 -1.78
N GLU A 17 -5.00 3.62 -0.94
CA GLU A 17 -6.34 3.07 -1.11
C GLU A 17 -7.43 4.13 -0.91
N GLU A 18 -7.30 4.97 0.13
CA GLU A 18 -8.19 6.12 0.33
C GLU A 18 -8.16 7.06 -0.88
N LYS A 19 -6.97 7.34 -1.44
CA LYS A 19 -6.82 8.21 -2.61
C LYS A 19 -7.41 7.59 -3.87
N ARG A 20 -7.32 6.27 -4.03
CA ARG A 20 -7.97 5.55 -5.14
C ARG A 20 -9.49 5.75 -5.08
N VAL A 21 -10.09 5.53 -3.91
CA VAL A 21 -11.54 5.73 -3.72
C VAL A 21 -11.94 7.19 -3.93
N GLU A 22 -11.16 8.15 -3.40
CA GLU A 22 -11.39 9.57 -3.62
C GLU A 22 -11.37 9.90 -5.12
N GLY A 23 -10.36 9.46 -5.86
CA GLY A 23 -10.23 9.71 -7.30
C GLY A 23 -11.39 9.12 -8.12
N GLU A 24 -11.90 7.94 -7.74
CA GLU A 24 -13.10 7.37 -8.35
C GLU A 24 -14.33 8.25 -8.11
N LYS A 25 -14.52 8.73 -6.87
CA LYS A 25 -15.65 9.61 -6.52
C LYS A 25 -15.55 10.99 -7.15
N GLU A 26 -14.35 11.54 -7.27
CA GLU A 26 -14.08 12.79 -8.00
C GLU A 26 -14.44 12.64 -9.48
N GLY A 27 -14.09 11.50 -10.11
CA GLY A 27 -14.48 11.16 -11.47
C GLY A 27 -16.00 11.11 -11.65
N ASP A 28 -16.69 10.35 -10.78
CA ASP A 28 -18.17 10.27 -10.77
C ASP A 28 -18.81 11.66 -10.64
N GLN A 29 -18.27 12.52 -9.78
CA GLN A 29 -18.78 13.86 -9.54
C GLN A 29 -18.60 14.78 -10.76
N ILE A 30 -17.43 14.75 -11.40
CA ILE A 30 -17.15 15.56 -12.60
C ILE A 30 -18.06 15.15 -13.76
N GLU A 31 -18.23 13.85 -13.97
CA GLU A 31 -19.13 13.33 -15.01
C GLU A 31 -20.58 13.77 -14.76
N LEU A 32 -21.05 13.65 -13.52
CA LEU A 32 -22.40 14.07 -13.15
C LEU A 32 -22.61 15.57 -13.38
N GLN A 33 -21.65 16.41 -12.97
CA GLN A 33 -21.72 17.85 -13.17
C GLN A 33 -21.76 18.21 -14.67
N SER A 34 -20.89 17.60 -15.48
CA SER A 34 -20.87 17.79 -16.93
C SER A 34 -22.20 17.39 -17.58
N ASN A 35 -22.81 16.30 -17.13
CA ASN A 35 -24.11 15.84 -17.63
C ASN A 35 -25.25 16.81 -17.26
N ILE A 36 -25.25 17.34 -16.03
CA ILE A 36 -26.21 18.36 -15.58
C ILE A 36 -26.08 19.62 -16.43
N ASP A 37 -24.86 20.08 -16.69
CA ASP A 37 -24.59 21.29 -17.48
C ASP A 37 -25.03 21.11 -18.95
N LEU A 38 -24.78 19.94 -19.53
CA LEU A 38 -25.23 19.57 -20.87
C LEU A 38 -26.76 19.59 -20.97
N LEU A 39 -27.45 18.92 -20.04
CA LEU A 39 -28.91 18.88 -20.02
C LEU A 39 -29.53 20.26 -19.78
N THR A 40 -28.92 21.07 -18.93
CA THR A 40 -29.37 22.45 -18.67
C THR A 40 -29.24 23.31 -19.93
N SER A 41 -28.13 23.18 -20.65
CA SER A 41 -27.89 23.86 -21.92
C SER A 41 -28.88 23.42 -23.01
N LEU A 42 -29.21 22.12 -23.06
CA LEU A 42 -30.22 21.58 -23.97
C LEU A 42 -31.63 22.10 -23.65
N ILE A 43 -32.02 22.10 -22.38
CA ILE A 43 -33.34 22.57 -21.92
C ILE A 43 -33.52 24.06 -22.20
N SER A 44 -32.46 24.87 -22.02
CA SER A 44 -32.50 26.30 -22.31
C SER A 44 -32.48 26.63 -23.80
N GLY A 45 -32.22 25.64 -24.67
CA GLY A 45 -32.05 25.83 -26.11
C GLY A 45 -30.75 26.53 -26.49
N ALA A 46 -29.79 26.63 -25.57
CA ALA A 46 -28.48 27.23 -25.82
C ALA A 46 -27.63 26.41 -26.80
N ILE A 47 -27.89 25.11 -26.92
CA ILE A 47 -27.19 24.18 -27.81
C ILE A 47 -28.17 23.28 -28.56
N ASN A 48 -27.79 22.89 -29.78
CA ASN A 48 -28.54 21.94 -30.61
C ASN A 48 -28.06 20.49 -30.36
N GLN A 49 -28.98 19.54 -30.26
CA GLN A 49 -28.70 18.13 -29.98
C GLN A 49 -27.83 17.45 -31.05
N GLU A 50 -28.10 17.71 -32.33
CA GLU A 50 -27.40 17.07 -33.44
C GLU A 50 -25.98 17.61 -33.59
N GLU A 51 -25.83 18.93 -33.45
CA GLU A 51 -24.54 19.61 -33.49
C GLU A 51 -23.63 19.15 -32.34
N GLU A 52 -24.17 19.10 -31.12
CA GLU A 52 -23.40 18.67 -29.95
C GLU A 52 -23.03 17.18 -30.02
N LEU A 53 -23.94 16.33 -30.52
CA LEU A 53 -23.63 14.92 -30.75
C LEU A 53 -22.49 14.74 -31.77
N ALA A 54 -22.50 15.52 -32.87
CA ALA A 54 -21.42 15.49 -33.85
C ALA A 54 -20.08 15.94 -33.24
N ARG A 55 -20.11 16.99 -32.40
CA ARG A 55 -18.93 17.48 -31.68
C ARG A 55 -18.36 16.43 -30.72
N LEU A 56 -19.21 15.80 -29.90
CA LEU A 56 -18.79 14.77 -28.94
C LEU A 56 -18.20 13.54 -29.64
N LYS A 57 -18.81 13.07 -30.73
CA LYS A 57 -18.25 11.98 -31.55
C LYS A 57 -16.89 12.33 -32.16
N GLY A 58 -16.70 13.59 -32.57
CA GLY A 58 -15.41 14.05 -33.09
C GLY A 58 -14.30 14.05 -32.04
N LEU A 59 -14.64 14.18 -30.75
CA LEU A 59 -13.69 14.17 -29.64
C LEU A 59 -13.44 12.77 -29.06
N GLU A 60 -14.27 11.78 -29.38
CA GLU A 60 -14.18 10.43 -28.81
C GLU A 60 -12.79 9.82 -29.03
N ASP A 61 -12.29 9.87 -30.26
CA ASP A 61 -10.96 9.35 -30.62
C ASP A 61 -9.83 10.14 -29.93
N GLU A 62 -9.93 11.47 -29.87
CA GLU A 62 -8.92 12.33 -29.24
C GLU A 62 -8.80 12.02 -27.73
N VAL A 63 -9.93 11.91 -27.04
CA VAL A 63 -9.97 11.59 -25.61
C VAL A 63 -9.49 10.15 -25.37
N ALA A 64 -9.85 9.20 -26.23
CA ALA A 64 -9.38 7.81 -26.13
C ALA A 64 -7.86 7.70 -26.28
N GLU A 65 -7.26 8.43 -27.22
CA GLU A 65 -5.81 8.47 -27.39
C GLU A 65 -5.11 9.18 -26.21
N ALA A 66 -5.68 10.30 -25.72
CA ALA A 66 -5.18 10.96 -24.52
C ALA A 66 -5.21 10.04 -23.29
N ALA A 67 -6.28 9.26 -23.11
CA ALA A 67 -6.40 8.27 -22.04
C ALA A 67 -5.34 7.16 -22.16
N LYS A 68 -5.07 6.66 -23.37
CA LYS A 68 -3.98 5.69 -23.60
C LYS A 68 -2.62 6.28 -23.28
N ALA A 69 -2.36 7.52 -23.68
CA ALA A 69 -1.09 8.21 -23.40
C ALA A 69 -0.88 8.50 -21.91
N ALA A 70 -1.96 8.76 -21.17
CA ALA A 70 -1.94 9.01 -19.74
C ALA A 70 -1.83 7.72 -18.89
N GLN A 71 -1.94 6.52 -19.49
CA GLN A 71 -1.70 5.28 -18.76
C GLN A 71 -0.26 5.27 -18.24
N VAL A 72 -0.13 5.25 -16.92
CA VAL A 72 1.15 5.07 -16.25
C VAL A 72 1.60 3.61 -16.35
N SER A 73 2.90 3.41 -16.55
CA SER A 73 3.53 2.10 -16.70
C SER A 73 3.32 1.21 -15.47
N ASP A 74 3.32 -0.11 -15.72
CA ASP A 74 3.32 -1.19 -14.73
C ASP A 74 4.33 -0.93 -13.60
N PHE A 75 3.84 -0.87 -12.36
CA PHE A 75 4.61 -0.66 -11.13
C PHE A 75 5.16 -1.98 -10.55
N SER A 76 5.23 -3.04 -11.36
CA SER A 76 5.88 -4.28 -10.97
C SER A 76 7.34 -4.03 -10.56
N ILE A 77 7.77 -4.63 -9.44
CA ILE A 77 9.12 -4.46 -8.85
C ILE A 77 10.23 -4.66 -9.90
N GLY A 78 10.06 -5.59 -10.83
CA GLY A 78 11.04 -5.89 -11.90
C GLY A 78 11.18 -4.80 -12.98
N LYS A 79 10.36 -3.75 -12.97
CA LYS A 79 10.47 -2.58 -13.87
C LYS A 79 11.15 -1.39 -13.21
N PHE A 80 11.33 -1.42 -11.90
CA PHE A 80 12.13 -0.40 -11.22
C PHE A 80 13.61 -0.61 -11.52
N ASN A 81 14.32 0.48 -11.79
CA ASN A 81 15.78 0.51 -11.77
C ASN A 81 16.26 0.44 -10.31
N LEU A 82 16.01 -0.70 -9.66
CA LEU A 82 16.50 -0.95 -8.32
C LEU A 82 18.01 -1.14 -8.40
N PRO A 83 18.76 -0.62 -7.41
CA PRO A 83 20.18 -0.90 -7.33
C PRO A 83 20.37 -2.42 -7.30
N VAL A 84 21.20 -2.92 -8.21
CA VAL A 84 21.62 -4.32 -8.21
C VAL A 84 22.41 -4.53 -6.93
N VAL A 85 21.79 -5.19 -5.95
CA VAL A 85 22.53 -5.69 -4.79
C VAL A 85 23.35 -6.88 -5.29
N SER A 86 24.68 -6.72 -5.32
CA SER A 86 25.56 -7.87 -5.52
C SER A 86 25.35 -8.83 -4.36
N GLU A 87 25.30 -10.15 -4.63
CA GLU A 87 25.30 -11.15 -3.56
C GLU A 87 26.48 -10.95 -2.59
N ASP A 88 27.60 -10.41 -3.08
CA ASP A 88 28.78 -10.09 -2.27
C ASP A 88 28.56 -8.92 -1.28
N SER A 89 27.53 -8.09 -1.51
CA SER A 89 27.13 -7.01 -0.60
C SER A 89 26.16 -7.48 0.48
N VAL A 90 25.62 -8.69 0.36
CA VAL A 90 24.75 -9.29 1.38
C VAL A 90 25.64 -9.87 2.47
N ALA A 91 25.48 -9.39 3.71
CA ALA A 91 26.16 -10.00 4.85
C ALA A 91 25.81 -11.49 4.91
N ARG A 92 26.83 -12.35 5.00
CA ARG A 92 26.59 -13.79 5.11
C ARG A 92 25.73 -14.06 6.33
N MET A 93 24.65 -14.78 6.10
CA MET A 93 23.74 -15.19 7.14
C MET A 93 24.49 -16.11 8.12
N GLU A 94 24.57 -15.70 9.39
CA GLU A 94 25.24 -16.48 10.43
C GLU A 94 24.43 -17.75 10.69
N ILE A 95 25.10 -18.91 10.67
CA ILE A 95 24.46 -20.22 10.86
C ILE A 95 24.87 -20.73 12.23
N ASP A 96 23.89 -21.14 13.03
CA ASP A 96 24.14 -21.84 14.28
C ASP A 96 24.79 -23.20 13.97
N PRO A 97 26.04 -23.44 14.40
CA PRO A 97 26.77 -24.67 14.07
C PRO A 97 26.16 -25.93 14.68
N SER A 98 25.32 -25.81 15.71
CA SER A 98 24.67 -26.95 16.36
C SER A 98 23.42 -27.42 15.62
N THR A 99 22.69 -26.50 14.98
CA THR A 99 21.42 -26.79 14.31
C THR A 99 21.52 -26.71 12.79
N SER A 100 22.58 -26.09 12.25
CA SER A 100 22.71 -25.72 10.83
C SER A 100 21.59 -24.79 10.34
N ILE A 101 20.93 -24.09 11.26
CA ILE A 101 19.85 -23.14 10.96
C ILE A 101 20.41 -21.72 11.07
N PRO A 102 20.02 -20.79 10.18
CA PRO A 102 20.33 -19.37 10.34
C PRO A 102 19.95 -18.82 11.72
N VAL A 103 20.85 -18.07 12.33
CA VAL A 103 20.62 -17.43 13.64
C VAL A 103 19.37 -16.54 13.55
N GLY A 104 18.44 -16.74 14.49
CA GLY A 104 17.18 -16.00 14.53
C GLY A 104 16.05 -16.58 13.67
N LEU A 105 16.28 -17.68 12.94
CA LEU A 105 15.24 -18.43 12.24
C LEU A 105 14.97 -19.78 12.92
N ASN A 106 13.77 -20.30 12.73
CA ASN A 106 13.40 -21.67 13.09
C ASN A 106 13.71 -22.64 11.91
N PRO A 107 13.58 -23.97 12.09
CA PRO A 107 13.85 -24.95 11.03
C PRO A 107 12.99 -24.78 9.76
N PHE A 108 11.89 -24.04 9.86
CA PHE A 108 10.97 -23.74 8.75
C PHE A 108 11.26 -22.39 8.09
N GLY A 109 12.33 -21.70 8.48
CA GLY A 109 12.76 -20.42 7.89
C GLY A 109 11.93 -19.21 8.30
N THR A 110 11.09 -19.34 9.34
CA THR A 110 10.38 -18.21 9.96
C THR A 110 11.19 -17.66 11.12
N ASN A 111 10.93 -16.42 11.55
CA ASN A 111 11.59 -15.85 12.73
C ASN A 111 11.38 -16.79 13.94
N ALA A 112 12.46 -17.10 14.65
CA ALA A 112 12.38 -17.82 15.91
C ALA A 112 11.58 -16.96 16.90
N GLU A 113 10.67 -17.56 17.66
CA GLU A 113 9.94 -16.84 18.69
C GLU A 113 10.91 -16.36 19.77
N GLU A 114 10.91 -15.06 20.04
CA GLU A 114 11.69 -14.46 21.11
C GLU A 114 11.15 -15.01 22.44
N LYS A 115 11.93 -15.85 23.13
CA LYS A 115 11.59 -16.26 24.50
C LYS A 115 11.60 -15.01 25.37
N GLY A 116 10.41 -14.48 25.67
CA GLY A 116 10.24 -13.39 26.61
C GLY A 116 10.88 -13.75 27.95
N SER A 117 11.84 -12.95 28.39
CA SER A 117 12.38 -12.97 29.74
C SER A 117 11.36 -12.35 30.70
N ASN A 118 10.34 -13.13 31.10
CA ASN A 118 9.67 -12.91 32.37
C ASN A 118 10.36 -13.83 33.39
N GLU A 119 11.46 -13.36 33.97
CA GLU A 119 11.91 -13.86 35.27
C GLU A 119 11.18 -13.02 36.32
N GLU A 120 10.01 -13.49 36.75
CA GLU A 120 9.39 -13.03 37.99
C GLU A 120 10.21 -13.64 39.14
N GLU A 121 10.96 -12.79 39.85
CA GLU A 121 11.57 -13.14 41.14
C GLU A 121 10.44 -13.48 42.15
N GLU A 122 10.16 -14.77 42.33
CA GLU A 122 9.43 -15.24 43.52
C GLU A 122 10.33 -15.03 44.75
N LYS A 123 10.02 -14.00 45.54
CA LYS A 123 10.51 -13.89 46.91
C LYS A 123 9.67 -14.79 47.80
N GLU A 124 10.26 -15.87 48.29
CA GLU A 124 9.71 -16.64 49.39
C GLU A 124 9.86 -15.83 50.69
N ASP A 125 8.74 -15.46 51.29
CA ASP A 125 8.66 -14.83 52.61
C ASP A 125 9.02 -15.86 53.70
N GLU A 126 10.09 -15.61 54.46
CA GLU A 126 10.39 -16.35 55.69
C GLU A 126 9.39 -15.97 56.80
N GLU A 127 8.39 -16.83 57.01
CA GLU A 127 7.56 -16.85 58.21
C GLU A 127 8.35 -17.52 59.36
N MET A 128 9.01 -16.72 60.22
CA MET A 128 9.42 -17.22 61.54
C MET A 128 8.32 -16.95 62.56
N THR A 129 7.58 -18.03 62.85
CA THR A 129 6.66 -18.20 63.97
C THR A 129 7.32 -17.86 65.30
N VAL A 130 6.65 -17.02 66.08
CA VAL A 130 6.94 -16.76 67.49
C VAL A 130 6.13 -17.76 68.32
N GLU A 131 6.80 -18.58 69.14
CA GLU A 131 6.12 -19.34 70.20
C GLU A 131 6.79 -19.08 71.55
N ASP A 132 5.96 -18.50 72.43
CA ASP A 132 5.87 -18.42 73.91
C ASP A 132 7.09 -18.11 74.79
#